data_AF-A0A370VZI6-F1
#
_entry.id   AF-A0A370VZI6-F1
#
_cell.length_a   1.000
_cell.length_b   1.000
_cell.length_c   1.000
_cell.angle_alpha   90.00
_cell.angle_beta   90.00
_cell.angle_gamma   90.00
#
_symmetry.space_group_name_H-M   'P 1'
#
loop_
_entity.id
_entity.type
_entity.pdbx_description
1 polymer ?
#
loop_
_entity_poly.entity_id
_entity_poly.type
_entity_poly.pdbx_seq_one_letter_code
_entity_poly.pdbx_strand_id
1 'polypeptide(L)'
;MNRRRFITAAAGTAAALTCATPLTAHAAPSAPSGTERRLLTEWFAATYRSMEAMTTELGLATDKIDVSGGGTPVPSAQTSPTNIGCGLWSTVAAAGLGLISESTMHRRLDRALSAVERLERAHGFWFNWYDAHDGSLLTAWPETGDPVRPFLSTVDNAWLVTGLRIAADADPALRPRVAALLADADWSYYYTPYDPADPVAGPGQLRGGYWPDKPGKGEPTGHHYGALNTEPRMASYLGIADGSVPSDHYWHLFRTLLPGAGQEQEPSGAYTEIDGVRVWQGHYTYRGLDVVPTWGGSMFEALMVPLFVPESEWSPRSWGLTHQRYVRAQIEHGLAEQGYGYWGFSPASVPEGGYSEYGVDALGMQEEGYRSLGVVTPHAGFLALAQAPTEAVANLRGLDRAFGAYDDRYGFRDSVDVTTGRVSDFVLALDQGMVIAALAQRLRPGLLQAPFRTGGFASRVRPLLRKERFSI
;
A
#
# COMPACT_ATOMS: atom_id res chain seq x y z
N MET A 1 24.91 -20.65 -24.82
CA MET A 1 25.22 -22.06 -25.17
C MET A 1 24.02 -22.91 -24.76
N ASN A 2 23.28 -23.41 -25.76
CA ASN A 2 22.03 -24.16 -25.63
C ASN A 2 22.15 -25.40 -24.73
N ARG A 3 21.22 -25.60 -23.79
CA ARG A 3 20.72 -26.93 -23.40
C ARG A 3 19.25 -26.87 -22.94
N ARG A 4 18.35 -26.98 -23.92
CA ARG A 4 17.04 -27.62 -23.76
C ARG A 4 17.26 -29.10 -23.42
N ARG A 5 16.56 -29.63 -22.43
CA ARG A 5 16.26 -31.06 -22.32
C ARG A 5 14.77 -31.24 -22.06
N PHE A 6 14.13 -31.80 -23.07
CA PHE A 6 12.79 -32.37 -23.05
C PHE A 6 12.75 -33.58 -22.12
N ILE A 7 11.74 -33.65 -21.27
CA ILE A 7 11.24 -34.91 -20.72
C ILE A 7 9.76 -34.98 -21.10
N THR A 8 9.47 -35.81 -22.09
CA THR A 8 8.15 -36.36 -22.39
C THR A 8 7.74 -37.31 -21.28
N ALA A 9 6.65 -37.00 -20.57
CA ALA A 9 5.96 -37.93 -19.69
C ALA A 9 4.50 -38.09 -20.16
N ALA A 10 4.06 -39.34 -20.17
CA ALA A 10 2.87 -39.84 -20.83
C ALA A 10 1.57 -39.30 -20.23
N ALA A 11 0.59 -39.10 -21.12
CA ALA A 11 -0.79 -38.75 -20.79
C ALA A 11 -1.47 -39.88 -20.01
N GLY A 12 -1.76 -39.62 -18.73
CA GLY A 12 -2.73 -40.36 -17.93
C GLY A 12 -3.88 -39.42 -17.60
N THR A 13 -5.03 -39.63 -18.26
CA THR A 13 -6.27 -38.89 -18.00
C THR A 13 -6.82 -39.26 -16.62
N ALA A 14 -6.54 -38.42 -15.62
CA ALA A 14 -7.32 -38.36 -14.39
C ALA A 14 -8.23 -37.12 -14.47
N ALA A 15 -9.52 -37.35 -14.69
CA ALA A 15 -10.54 -36.31 -14.64
C ALA A 15 -10.66 -35.81 -13.19
N ALA A 16 -9.93 -34.76 -12.85
CA ALA A 16 -10.17 -33.98 -11.65
C ALA A 16 -11.46 -33.19 -11.90
N LEU A 17 -12.55 -33.58 -11.23
CA LEU A 17 -13.74 -32.74 -11.08
C LEU A 17 -13.34 -31.48 -10.32
N THR A 18 -12.96 -30.43 -11.05
CA THR A 18 -12.92 -29.08 -10.54
C THR A 18 -14.36 -28.65 -10.30
N CYS A 19 -14.80 -28.72 -9.04
CA CYS A 19 -15.97 -27.96 -8.59
C CYS A 19 -15.62 -26.47 -8.66
N ALA A 20 -15.66 -25.90 -9.86
CA ALA A 20 -15.69 -24.46 -10.05
C ALA A 20 -17.01 -23.97 -9.46
N THR A 21 -16.99 -23.57 -8.19
CA THR A 21 -18.09 -22.79 -7.61
C THR A 21 -18.21 -21.50 -8.44
N PRO A 22 -19.38 -21.21 -9.02
CA PRO A 22 -19.55 -20.00 -9.81
C PRO A 22 -19.30 -18.78 -8.92
N LEU A 23 -18.53 -17.82 -9.44
CA LEU A 23 -18.30 -16.51 -8.82
C LEU A 23 -19.64 -15.77 -8.72
N THR A 24 -20.36 -15.96 -7.63
CA THR A 24 -21.48 -15.09 -7.28
C THR A 24 -20.89 -13.73 -6.92
N ALA A 25 -21.33 -12.67 -7.60
CA ALA A 25 -21.02 -11.29 -7.26
C ALA A 25 -21.22 -11.08 -5.75
N HIS A 26 -20.12 -10.95 -5.01
CA HIS A 26 -20.17 -10.88 -3.57
C HIS A 26 -20.67 -9.50 -3.14
N ALA A 27 -21.76 -9.49 -2.37
CA ALA A 27 -22.19 -8.32 -1.62
C ALA A 27 -21.07 -7.87 -0.67
N ALA A 28 -21.09 -6.60 -0.25
CA ALA A 28 -20.17 -6.07 0.76
C ALA A 28 -20.05 -7.05 1.94
N PRO A 29 -18.83 -7.28 2.47
CA PRO A 29 -18.62 -8.30 3.49
C PRO A 29 -19.55 -8.05 4.67
N SER A 30 -20.26 -9.10 5.09
CA SER A 30 -21.19 -9.03 6.21
C SER A 30 -20.51 -8.47 7.47
N ALA A 31 -21.28 -7.78 8.31
CA ALA A 31 -20.75 -7.22 9.56
C ALA A 31 -20.09 -8.32 10.40
N PRO A 32 -18.94 -8.04 11.06
CA PRO A 32 -18.23 -9.06 11.84
C PRO A 32 -19.11 -9.58 12.97
N SER A 33 -19.03 -10.89 13.22
CA SER A 33 -19.71 -11.51 14.37
C SER A 33 -19.23 -10.90 15.69
N GLY A 34 -19.98 -11.05 16.78
CA GLY A 34 -19.57 -10.50 18.08
C GLY A 34 -18.20 -11.02 18.55
N THR A 35 -17.87 -12.28 18.26
CA THR A 35 -16.57 -12.88 18.59
C THR A 35 -15.45 -12.37 17.68
N GLU A 36 -15.71 -12.27 16.38
CA GLU A 36 -14.74 -11.69 15.43
C GLU A 36 -14.47 -10.22 15.78
N ARG A 37 -15.51 -9.43 16.06
CA ARG A 37 -15.39 -8.03 16.46
C ARG A 37 -14.47 -7.87 17.69
N ARG A 38 -14.64 -8.69 18.73
CA ARG A 38 -13.76 -8.64 19.91
C ARG A 38 -12.30 -8.90 19.55
N LEU A 39 -12.03 -9.97 18.79
CA LEU A 39 -10.67 -10.28 18.32
C LEU A 39 -10.07 -9.12 17.52
N LEU A 40 -10.81 -8.59 16.55
CA LEU A 40 -10.31 -7.49 15.71
C LEU A 40 -10.05 -6.22 16.54
N THR A 41 -10.86 -5.97 17.58
CA THR A 41 -10.62 -4.87 18.53
C THR A 41 -9.40 -5.11 19.41
N GLU A 42 -9.14 -6.35 19.84
CA GLU A 42 -7.94 -6.73 20.58
C GLU A 42 -6.67 -6.52 19.73
N TRP A 43 -6.66 -7.05 18.50
CA TRP A 43 -5.58 -6.82 17.54
C TRP A 43 -5.39 -5.33 17.26
N PHE A 44 -6.47 -4.57 17.07
CA PHE A 44 -6.39 -3.13 16.86
C PHE A 44 -5.71 -2.41 18.03
N ALA A 45 -6.08 -2.76 19.27
CA ALA A 45 -5.50 -2.14 20.46
C ALA A 45 -4.00 -2.46 20.62
N ALA A 46 -3.57 -3.69 20.30
CA ALA A 46 -2.15 -4.09 20.35
C ALA A 46 -1.32 -3.40 19.26
N THR A 47 -1.83 -3.37 18.03
CA THR A 47 -1.20 -2.66 16.91
C THR A 47 -1.17 -1.14 17.15
N TYR A 48 -2.18 -0.55 17.79
CA TYR A 48 -2.11 0.88 18.14
C TYR A 48 -1.02 1.16 19.19
N ARG A 49 -0.81 0.26 20.15
CA ARG A 49 0.27 0.41 21.14
C ARG A 49 1.66 0.37 20.52
N SER A 50 1.89 -0.38 19.44
CA SER A 50 3.17 -0.31 18.72
C SER A 50 3.34 1.03 18.01
N MET A 51 2.29 1.57 17.40
CA MET A 51 2.31 2.92 16.84
C MET A 51 2.60 3.99 17.91
N GLU A 52 2.05 3.85 19.11
CA GLU A 52 2.39 4.72 20.25
C GLU A 52 3.85 4.56 20.66
N ALA A 53 4.38 3.34 20.70
CA ALA A 53 5.77 3.08 21.03
C ALA A 53 6.76 3.62 19.98
N MET A 54 6.33 3.70 18.71
CA MET A 54 7.08 4.34 17.62
C MET A 54 6.93 5.87 17.61
N THR A 55 5.96 6.46 18.31
CA THR A 55 5.73 7.91 18.26
C THR A 55 6.61 8.65 19.26
N THR A 56 7.50 9.49 18.77
CA THR A 56 8.41 10.29 19.61
C THR A 56 7.70 11.40 20.39
N GLU A 57 8.42 12.04 21.30
CA GLU A 57 7.91 13.23 22.01
C GLU A 57 7.58 14.40 21.08
N LEU A 58 8.26 14.49 19.93
CA LEU A 58 7.97 15.47 18.88
C LEU A 58 6.62 15.20 18.20
N GLY A 59 6.11 13.97 18.31
CA GLY A 59 4.84 13.53 17.73
C GLY A 59 4.95 12.89 16.36
N LEU A 60 6.16 12.53 15.92
CA LEU A 60 6.39 11.81 14.66
C LEU A 60 6.61 10.32 14.95
N ALA A 61 6.02 9.46 14.13
CA ALA A 61 6.25 8.02 14.21
C ALA A 61 7.60 7.68 13.58
N THR A 62 8.45 6.98 14.31
CA THR A 62 9.71 6.43 13.79
C THR A 62 9.44 5.35 12.76
N ASP A 63 10.45 4.98 11.98
CA ASP A 63 10.31 3.96 10.94
C ASP A 63 10.01 2.58 11.49
N LYS A 64 10.65 2.21 12.61
CA LYS A 64 10.45 0.92 13.24
C LYS A 64 10.77 0.92 14.73
N ILE A 65 10.41 -0.18 15.38
CA ILE A 65 10.93 -0.59 16.68
C ILE A 65 11.53 -1.99 16.61
N ASP A 66 12.65 -2.19 17.31
CA ASP A 66 13.21 -3.52 17.63
C ASP A 66 12.63 -3.98 18.97
N VAL A 67 12.11 -5.22 19.02
CA VAL A 67 11.58 -5.82 20.26
C VAL A 67 12.22 -7.17 20.60
N SER A 68 13.38 -7.49 20.02
CA SER A 68 14.19 -8.69 20.31
C SER A 68 14.62 -8.79 21.78
N GLY A 69 14.87 -7.66 22.44
CA GLY A 69 15.48 -7.60 23.78
C GLY A 69 14.58 -7.98 24.97
N GLY A 70 13.34 -8.43 24.76
CA GLY A 70 12.39 -8.82 25.81
C GLY A 70 11.86 -7.68 26.72
N GLY A 71 12.49 -6.51 26.67
CA GLY A 71 12.16 -5.30 27.45
C GLY A 71 11.40 -4.23 26.66
N THR A 72 11.73 -2.96 26.93
CA THR A 72 11.18 -1.81 26.19
C THR A 72 11.67 -1.84 24.74
N PRO A 73 10.77 -1.69 23.75
CA PRO A 73 11.12 -1.55 22.35
C PRO A 73 12.14 -0.44 22.13
N VAL A 74 13.07 -0.67 21.19
CA VAL A 74 14.04 0.34 20.78
C VAL A 74 13.59 0.94 19.46
N PRO A 75 13.08 2.19 19.44
CA PRO A 75 12.72 2.85 18.21
C PRO A 75 13.95 3.24 17.39
N SER A 76 13.81 3.21 16.07
CA SER A 76 14.78 3.83 15.15
C SER A 76 14.75 5.36 15.26
N ALA A 77 15.80 6.05 14.79
CA ALA A 77 15.84 7.50 14.85
C ALA A 77 15.05 8.17 13.72
N GLN A 78 15.04 7.56 12.54
CA GLN A 78 14.45 8.10 11.32
C GLN A 78 12.91 8.02 11.29
N THR A 79 12.32 8.94 10.54
CA THR A 79 10.93 8.92 10.06
C THR A 79 10.88 9.33 8.59
N SER A 80 9.81 8.92 7.89
CA SER A 80 9.49 9.35 6.53
C SER A 80 8.13 10.06 6.49
N PRO A 81 7.79 10.83 5.44
CA PRO A 81 6.44 11.37 5.25
C PRO A 81 5.36 10.28 5.30
N THR A 82 5.66 9.08 4.79
CA THR A 82 4.77 7.91 4.88
C THR A 82 4.51 7.51 6.33
N ASN A 83 5.55 7.39 7.16
CA ASN A 83 5.41 7.03 8.58
C ASN A 83 4.64 8.09 9.37
N ILE A 84 4.86 9.38 9.05
CA ILE A 84 4.09 10.48 9.63
C ILE A 84 2.62 10.36 9.25
N GLY A 85 2.32 10.10 7.97
CA GLY A 85 0.97 9.80 7.51
C GLY A 85 0.35 8.66 8.33
N CYS A 86 1.08 7.56 8.50
CA CYS A 86 0.68 6.41 9.31
C CYS A 86 0.29 6.80 10.72
N GLY A 87 1.10 7.59 11.41
CA GLY A 87 0.78 8.08 12.75
C GLY A 87 -0.50 8.92 12.82
N LEU A 88 -0.72 9.78 11.81
CA LEU A 88 -1.90 10.65 11.74
C LEU A 88 -3.20 9.84 11.59
N TRP A 89 -3.32 8.99 10.57
CA TRP A 89 -4.54 8.22 10.38
C TRP A 89 -4.74 7.15 11.45
N SER A 90 -3.66 6.65 12.05
CA SER A 90 -3.74 5.72 13.19
C SER A 90 -4.34 6.39 14.41
N THR A 91 -3.97 7.65 14.68
CA THR A 91 -4.54 8.45 15.77
C THR A 91 -6.03 8.70 15.54
N VAL A 92 -6.44 9.01 14.30
CA VAL A 92 -7.86 9.17 13.94
C VAL A 92 -8.61 7.83 14.08
N ALA A 93 -8.04 6.73 13.62
CA ALA A 93 -8.63 5.40 13.75
C ALA A 93 -8.87 5.04 15.22
N ALA A 94 -7.90 5.30 16.10
CA ALA A 94 -8.01 5.00 17.52
C ALA A 94 -9.14 5.77 18.19
N ALA A 95 -9.30 7.06 17.86
CA ALA A 95 -10.42 7.85 18.37
C ALA A 95 -11.76 7.39 17.77
N GLY A 96 -11.79 7.15 16.46
CA GLY A 96 -12.99 6.72 15.74
C GLY A 96 -13.50 5.32 16.14
N LEU A 97 -12.65 4.49 16.74
CA LEU A 97 -13.03 3.22 17.36
C LEU A 97 -13.19 3.29 18.88
N GLY A 98 -13.01 4.45 19.49
CA GLY A 98 -13.20 4.67 20.92
C GLY A 98 -12.06 4.15 21.82
N LEU A 99 -10.88 3.87 21.26
CA LEU A 99 -9.69 3.48 22.03
C LEU A 99 -9.08 4.69 22.76
N ILE A 100 -9.15 5.88 22.16
CA ILE A 100 -8.76 7.15 22.78
C ILE A 100 -9.89 8.18 22.69
N SER A 101 -9.86 9.18 23.57
CA SER A 101 -10.82 10.30 23.51
C SER A 101 -10.53 11.27 22.36
N GLU A 102 -11.55 11.99 21.90
CA GLU A 102 -11.40 13.08 20.92
C GLU A 102 -10.41 14.15 21.39
N SER A 103 -10.39 14.47 22.70
CA SER A 103 -9.42 15.42 23.25
C SER A 103 -7.98 14.91 23.18
N THR A 104 -7.76 13.60 23.33
CA THR A 104 -6.44 12.98 23.18
C THR A 104 -6.03 12.92 21.71
N MET A 105 -6.97 12.63 20.81
CA MET A 105 -6.77 12.73 19.36
C MET A 105 -6.31 14.13 18.98
N HIS A 106 -7.06 15.17 19.37
CA HIS A 106 -6.73 16.56 19.10
C HIS A 106 -5.29 16.90 19.52
N ARG A 107 -4.92 16.61 20.78
CA ARG A 107 -3.56 16.90 21.29
C ARG A 107 -2.46 16.18 20.50
N ARG A 108 -2.69 14.94 20.08
CA ARG A 108 -1.70 14.16 19.31
C ARG A 108 -1.56 14.67 17.88
N LEU A 109 -2.69 14.92 17.21
CA LEU A 109 -2.69 15.48 15.86
C LEU A 109 -2.11 16.91 15.84
N ASP A 110 -2.47 17.76 16.80
CA ASP A 110 -1.93 19.11 16.97
C ASP A 110 -0.41 19.11 17.14
N ARG A 111 0.10 18.19 17.96
CA ARG A 111 1.54 17.99 18.17
C ARG A 111 2.24 17.55 16.89
N ALA A 112 1.75 16.50 16.24
CA ALA A 112 2.31 16.00 14.99
C ALA A 112 2.30 17.09 13.90
N LEU A 113 1.20 17.84 13.79
CA LEU A 113 1.08 18.93 12.83
C LEU A 113 2.09 20.05 13.10
N SER A 114 2.30 20.40 14.37
CA SER A 114 3.30 21.38 14.78
C SER A 114 4.73 20.94 14.46
N ALA A 115 5.00 19.62 14.44
CA ALA A 115 6.26 19.08 13.95
C ALA A 115 6.36 19.17 12.41
N VAL A 116 5.33 18.72 11.68
CA VAL A 116 5.27 18.77 10.22
C VAL A 116 5.45 20.18 9.66
N GLU A 117 4.90 21.20 10.33
CA GLU A 117 5.05 22.62 9.99
C GLU A 117 6.50 23.12 10.07
N ARG A 118 7.36 22.45 10.85
CA ARG A 118 8.77 22.81 11.04
C ARG A 118 9.74 22.00 10.18
N LEU A 119 9.28 20.91 9.57
CA LEU A 119 10.11 20.09 8.71
C LEU A 119 10.57 20.89 7.49
N GLU A 120 11.86 20.79 7.17
CA GLU A 120 12.38 21.35 5.93
C GLU A 120 11.67 20.71 4.74
N ARG A 121 11.23 21.51 3.77
CA ARG A 121 10.46 21.02 2.62
C ARG A 121 10.77 21.88 1.40
N ALA A 122 10.56 21.36 0.21
CA ALA A 122 10.84 22.04 -1.05
C ALA A 122 9.71 21.82 -2.06
N HIS A 123 9.39 22.84 -2.86
CA HIS A 123 8.35 22.78 -3.89
C HIS A 123 6.98 22.32 -3.37
N GLY A 124 6.63 22.69 -2.13
CA GLY A 124 5.37 22.29 -1.49
C GLY A 124 5.38 20.87 -0.90
N PHE A 125 6.48 20.12 -1.01
CA PHE A 125 6.59 18.72 -0.63
C PHE A 125 7.74 18.45 0.35
N TRP A 126 7.55 17.43 1.18
CA TRP A 126 8.51 16.98 2.18
C TRP A 126 9.55 16.01 1.59
N PHE A 127 10.74 16.05 2.15
CA PHE A 127 11.81 15.11 1.84
C PHE A 127 11.51 13.72 2.41
N ASN A 128 12.17 12.70 1.88
CA ASN A 128 11.93 11.30 2.23
C ASN A 128 12.33 10.91 3.66
N TRP A 129 13.32 11.56 4.28
CA TRP A 129 13.85 11.15 5.58
C TRP A 129 14.18 12.30 6.52
N TYR A 130 13.69 12.21 7.76
CA TYR A 130 13.97 13.14 8.86
C TYR A 130 14.32 12.37 10.14
N ASP A 131 15.02 13.01 11.07
CA ASP A 131 15.09 12.53 12.45
C ASP A 131 13.73 12.74 13.12
N ALA A 132 13.17 11.68 13.72
CA ALA A 132 11.84 11.70 14.31
C ALA A 132 11.79 12.44 15.65
N HIS A 133 12.92 12.66 16.31
CA HIS A 133 13.01 13.30 17.62
C HIS A 133 13.13 14.83 17.53
N ASP A 134 13.84 15.34 16.52
CA ASP A 134 14.03 16.79 16.35
C ASP A 134 13.52 17.37 15.03
N GLY A 135 13.17 16.52 14.05
CA GLY A 135 12.65 16.92 12.75
C GLY A 135 13.73 17.39 11.76
N SER A 136 15.01 17.22 12.08
CA SER A 136 16.11 17.56 11.19
C SER A 136 16.12 16.68 9.95
N LEU A 137 16.50 17.26 8.81
CA LEU A 137 16.63 16.55 7.56
C LEU A 137 17.81 15.57 7.63
N LEU A 138 17.59 14.30 7.25
CA LEU A 138 18.68 13.32 7.26
C LEU A 138 19.54 13.43 6.01
N THR A 139 20.84 13.61 6.22
CA THR A 139 21.88 13.54 5.18
C THR A 139 22.82 12.34 5.34
N ALA A 140 22.62 11.55 6.39
CA ALA A 140 23.29 10.29 6.63
C ALA A 140 22.35 9.33 7.39
N TRP A 141 22.44 8.04 7.11
CA TRP A 141 21.67 7.01 7.79
C TRP A 141 22.10 6.90 9.25
N PRO A 142 21.19 6.98 10.24
CA PRO A 142 21.57 6.97 11.66
C PRO A 142 22.35 5.71 12.09
N GLU A 143 22.00 4.54 11.54
CA GLU A 143 22.61 3.27 11.94
C GLU A 143 23.96 3.01 11.30
N THR A 144 24.15 3.41 10.03
CA THR A 144 25.36 3.06 9.25
C THR A 144 26.28 4.24 8.96
N GLY A 145 25.76 5.47 9.03
CA GLY A 145 26.44 6.68 8.59
C GLY A 145 26.50 6.85 7.06
N ASP A 146 25.88 5.95 6.29
CA ASP A 146 25.87 6.05 4.83
C ASP A 146 25.16 7.32 4.36
N PRO A 147 25.67 8.01 3.33
CA PRO A 147 25.09 9.28 2.89
C PRO A 147 23.67 9.11 2.38
N VAL A 148 22.78 9.99 2.84
CA VAL A 148 21.41 10.13 2.34
C VAL A 148 21.36 11.40 1.50
N ARG A 149 20.98 11.27 0.24
CA ARG A 149 20.72 12.43 -0.64
C ARG A 149 19.25 12.82 -0.48
N PRO A 150 18.93 14.01 0.06
CA PRO A 150 17.55 14.44 0.25
C PRO A 150 16.74 14.36 -1.05
N PHE A 151 15.60 13.67 -0.99
CA PHE A 151 14.80 13.34 -2.16
C PHE A 151 13.32 13.66 -1.92
N LEU A 152 12.69 14.29 -2.90
CA LEU A 152 11.25 14.54 -2.92
C LEU A 152 10.56 13.34 -3.59
N SER A 153 10.06 12.43 -2.76
CA SER A 153 9.39 11.21 -3.18
C SER A 153 7.92 11.46 -3.47
N THR A 154 7.46 11.10 -4.67
CA THR A 154 6.03 11.25 -5.04
C THR A 154 5.14 10.42 -4.13
N VAL A 155 5.55 9.18 -3.84
CA VAL A 155 4.73 8.23 -3.07
C VAL A 155 4.71 8.59 -1.58
N ASP A 156 5.84 9.00 -0.99
CA ASP A 156 5.86 9.35 0.44
C ASP A 156 5.00 10.57 0.74
N ASN A 157 5.08 11.56 -0.15
CA ASN A 157 4.24 12.75 -0.05
C ASN A 157 2.75 12.42 -0.22
N ALA A 158 2.39 11.44 -1.06
CA ALA A 158 0.99 11.04 -1.21
C ALA A 158 0.42 10.49 0.08
N TRP A 159 1.20 9.71 0.82
CA TRP A 159 0.77 9.16 2.11
C TRP A 159 0.71 10.21 3.22
N LEU A 160 1.68 11.15 3.28
CA LEU A 160 1.58 12.27 4.22
C LEU A 160 0.34 13.13 3.95
N VAL A 161 0.10 13.51 2.68
CA VAL A 161 -1.07 14.31 2.30
C VAL A 161 -2.38 13.56 2.59
N THR A 162 -2.39 12.23 2.44
CA THR A 162 -3.52 11.38 2.83
C THR A 162 -3.80 11.48 4.33
N GLY A 163 -2.76 11.32 5.17
CA GLY A 163 -2.88 11.46 6.63
C GLY A 163 -3.31 12.85 7.07
N LEU A 164 -2.79 13.90 6.45
CA LEU A 164 -3.17 15.30 6.72
C LEU A 164 -4.65 15.55 6.40
N ARG A 165 -5.16 15.05 5.25
CA ARG A 165 -6.57 15.18 4.88
C ARG A 165 -7.49 14.42 5.86
N ILE A 166 -7.08 13.24 6.31
CA ILE A 166 -7.80 12.46 7.34
C ILE A 166 -7.82 13.21 8.67
N ALA A 167 -6.69 13.78 9.11
CA ALA A 167 -6.61 14.56 10.35
C ALA A 167 -7.51 15.80 10.29
N ALA A 168 -7.51 16.55 9.18
CA ALA A 168 -8.32 17.74 9.00
C ALA A 168 -9.84 17.46 8.93
N ASP A 169 -10.23 16.29 8.41
CA ASP A 169 -11.63 15.88 8.39
C ASP A 169 -12.12 15.52 9.79
N ALA A 170 -11.33 14.70 10.50
CA ALA A 170 -11.63 14.20 11.84
C ALA A 170 -11.56 15.28 12.93
N ASP A 171 -10.66 16.25 12.80
CA ASP A 171 -10.52 17.38 13.70
C ASP A 171 -10.65 18.71 12.94
N PRO A 172 -11.86 19.30 12.89
CA PRO A 172 -12.11 20.55 12.18
C PRO A 172 -11.25 21.73 12.64
N ALA A 173 -10.73 21.73 13.87
CA ALA A 173 -9.89 22.80 14.37
C ALA A 173 -8.53 22.86 13.65
N LEU A 174 -8.07 21.75 13.08
CA LEU A 174 -6.79 21.65 12.37
C LEU A 174 -6.90 22.03 10.89
N ARG A 175 -8.12 22.18 10.34
CA ARG A 175 -8.35 22.45 8.91
C ARG A 175 -7.58 23.66 8.37
N PRO A 176 -7.54 24.84 9.04
CA PRO A 176 -6.83 25.99 8.51
C PRO A 176 -5.33 25.74 8.37
N ARG A 177 -4.74 25.02 9.33
CA ARG A 177 -3.31 24.68 9.33
C ARG A 177 -2.97 23.66 8.25
N VAL A 178 -3.77 22.61 8.13
CA VAL A 178 -3.62 21.62 7.05
C VAL A 178 -3.81 22.27 5.68
N ALA A 179 -4.81 23.16 5.53
CA ALA A 179 -5.00 23.90 4.29
C ALA A 179 -3.80 24.77 3.95
N ALA A 180 -3.16 25.41 4.94
CA ALA A 180 -1.95 26.19 4.73
C ALA A 180 -0.75 25.33 4.31
N LEU A 181 -0.56 24.15 4.93
CA LEU A 181 0.49 23.19 4.53
C LEU A 181 0.33 22.67 3.10
N LEU A 182 -0.92 22.50 2.66
CA LEU A 182 -1.23 21.96 1.34
C LEU A 182 -1.44 23.06 0.28
N ALA A 183 -1.35 24.34 0.64
CA ALA A 183 -1.67 25.45 -0.25
C ALA A 183 -0.72 25.54 -1.46
N ASP A 184 0.52 25.09 -1.31
CA ASP A 184 1.57 25.10 -2.33
C ASP A 184 1.95 23.70 -2.83
N ALA A 185 1.24 22.65 -2.40
CA ALA A 185 1.43 21.29 -2.89
C ALA A 185 0.85 21.16 -4.32
N ASP A 186 1.72 21.23 -5.33
CA ASP A 186 1.35 21.12 -6.74
C ASP A 186 1.90 19.83 -7.36
N TRP A 187 1.04 18.83 -7.58
CA TRP A 187 1.44 17.53 -8.14
C TRP A 187 1.89 17.61 -9.60
N SER A 188 1.68 18.73 -10.30
CA SER A 188 2.30 18.97 -11.61
C SER A 188 3.83 18.93 -11.52
N TYR A 189 4.39 19.17 -10.33
CA TYR A 189 5.80 18.94 -10.04
C TYR A 189 6.22 17.48 -10.20
N TYR A 190 5.37 16.48 -10.00
CA TYR A 190 5.76 15.09 -10.29
C TYR A 190 5.38 14.64 -11.69
N TYR A 191 4.53 15.39 -12.38
CA TYR A 191 3.95 15.00 -13.66
C TYR A 191 4.89 15.24 -14.84
N THR A 192 4.97 14.23 -15.72
CA THR A 192 5.50 14.37 -17.09
C THR A 192 4.31 14.34 -18.05
N PRO A 193 4.01 15.44 -18.78
CA PRO A 193 2.90 15.49 -19.73
C PRO A 193 2.95 14.39 -20.79
N TYR A 194 1.77 13.99 -21.26
CA TYR A 194 1.65 13.06 -22.37
C TYR A 194 2.07 13.75 -23.68
N ASP A 195 2.93 13.09 -24.44
CA ASP A 195 3.31 13.47 -25.80
C ASP A 195 2.98 12.31 -26.76
N PRO A 196 1.98 12.46 -27.65
CA PRO A 196 1.65 11.41 -28.62
C PRO A 196 2.75 11.17 -29.65
N ALA A 197 3.67 12.11 -29.87
CA ALA A 197 4.79 11.94 -30.79
C ALA A 197 5.94 11.12 -30.16
N ASP A 198 6.08 11.17 -28.85
CA ASP A 198 7.05 10.38 -28.08
C ASP A 198 6.46 9.96 -26.71
N PRO A 199 5.60 8.93 -26.70
CA PRO A 199 4.93 8.49 -25.47
C PRO A 199 5.87 7.80 -24.48
N VAL A 200 7.15 7.60 -24.84
CA VAL A 200 8.17 7.07 -23.92
C VAL A 200 8.78 8.21 -23.12
N ALA A 201 9.18 9.30 -23.78
CA ALA A 201 9.70 10.49 -23.07
C ALA A 201 8.59 11.30 -22.40
N GLY A 202 7.41 11.39 -23.02
CA GLY A 202 6.21 12.04 -22.50
C GLY A 202 5.09 11.03 -22.23
N PRO A 203 5.17 10.21 -21.17
CA PRO A 203 4.20 9.13 -20.97
C PRO A 203 2.86 9.59 -20.35
N GLY A 204 2.72 10.84 -19.92
CA GLY A 204 1.52 11.25 -19.17
C GLY A 204 1.45 10.62 -17.79
N GLN A 205 2.59 10.47 -17.11
CA GLN A 205 2.74 9.74 -15.85
C GLN A 205 3.51 10.56 -14.80
N LEU A 206 3.35 10.18 -13.53
CA LEU A 206 4.13 10.75 -12.44
C LEU A 206 5.53 10.11 -12.40
N ARG A 207 6.56 10.90 -12.12
CA ARG A 207 7.91 10.40 -11.79
C ARG A 207 7.92 9.74 -10.41
N GLY A 208 8.90 8.88 -10.16
CA GLY A 208 9.23 8.38 -8.82
C GLY A 208 9.48 9.52 -7.82
N GLY A 209 10.17 10.56 -8.29
CA GLY A 209 10.40 11.78 -7.54
C GLY A 209 11.55 12.60 -8.13
N TYR A 210 12.08 13.53 -7.33
CA TYR A 210 13.13 14.45 -7.74
C TYR A 210 14.15 14.70 -6.63
N TRP A 211 15.42 14.85 -7.00
CA TRP A 211 16.45 15.44 -6.14
C TRP A 211 16.54 16.96 -6.43
N PRO A 212 16.13 17.83 -5.49
CA PRO A 212 16.01 19.27 -5.74
C PRO A 212 17.33 20.04 -5.59
N ASP A 213 18.44 19.36 -5.31
CA ASP A 213 19.78 19.93 -5.22
C ASP A 213 20.37 20.35 -6.59
N LYS A 214 19.68 20.04 -7.69
CA LYS A 214 20.02 20.50 -9.05
C LYS A 214 19.15 21.70 -9.47
N PRO A 215 19.65 22.58 -10.37
CA PRO A 215 18.88 23.75 -10.83
C PRO A 215 17.52 23.40 -11.45
N GLY A 216 16.61 24.37 -11.46
CA GLY A 216 15.29 24.23 -12.08
C GLY A 216 14.36 23.36 -11.22
N LYS A 217 13.86 22.27 -11.79
CA LYS A 217 12.95 21.31 -11.14
C LYS A 217 13.71 20.23 -10.35
N GLY A 218 15.04 20.28 -10.30
CA GLY A 218 15.86 19.19 -9.78
C GLY A 218 16.09 18.06 -10.79
N GLU A 219 16.76 17.01 -10.34
CA GLU A 219 17.04 15.80 -11.10
C GLU A 219 15.91 14.79 -10.92
N PRO A 220 15.20 14.35 -11.99
CA PRO A 220 14.15 13.35 -11.89
C PRO A 220 14.71 11.93 -11.70
N THR A 221 13.89 11.05 -11.13
CA THR A 221 14.12 9.60 -11.25
C THR A 221 14.11 9.14 -12.71
N GLY A 222 14.91 8.13 -13.01
CA GLY A 222 14.94 7.49 -14.35
C GLY A 222 13.66 6.77 -14.74
N HIS A 223 12.76 6.50 -13.78
CA HIS A 223 11.49 5.80 -13.99
C HIS A 223 10.27 6.70 -13.71
N HIS A 224 9.11 6.21 -14.14
CA HIS A 224 7.78 6.73 -13.83
C HIS A 224 6.95 5.68 -13.10
N TYR A 225 5.99 6.14 -12.31
CA TYR A 225 4.93 5.29 -11.77
C TYR A 225 3.89 5.05 -12.85
N GLY A 226 4.15 4.04 -13.68
CA GLY A 226 3.32 3.68 -14.82
C GLY A 226 2.32 2.55 -14.55
N ALA A 227 2.60 1.61 -13.64
CA ALA A 227 1.66 0.54 -13.32
C ALA A 227 0.42 1.10 -12.59
N LEU A 228 -0.78 0.73 -13.05
CA LEU A 228 -2.03 1.23 -12.48
C LEU A 228 -2.33 0.58 -11.14
N ASN A 229 -2.21 -0.74 -11.05
CA ASN A 229 -2.54 -1.49 -9.84
C ASN A 229 -1.34 -1.48 -8.89
N THR A 230 -0.84 -0.30 -8.54
CA THR A 230 0.19 -0.11 -7.52
C THR A 230 -0.23 1.04 -6.61
N GLU A 231 0.37 1.12 -5.43
CA GLU A 231 0.05 2.07 -4.38
C GLU A 231 0.36 3.54 -4.73
N PRO A 232 1.32 3.90 -5.62
CA PRO A 232 1.55 5.29 -6.01
C PRO A 232 0.36 5.89 -6.77
N ARG A 233 -0.63 5.09 -7.20
CA ARG A 233 -1.90 5.61 -7.74
C ARG A 233 -2.63 6.54 -6.76
N MET A 234 -2.32 6.48 -5.46
CA MET A 234 -2.82 7.48 -4.52
C MET A 234 -2.35 8.90 -4.87
N ALA A 235 -1.10 9.07 -5.31
CA ALA A 235 -0.59 10.35 -5.79
C ALA A 235 -1.35 10.82 -7.03
N SER A 236 -1.61 9.91 -7.97
CA SER A 236 -2.44 10.16 -9.15
C SER A 236 -3.83 10.68 -8.77
N TYR A 237 -4.49 10.02 -7.80
CA TYR A 237 -5.79 10.45 -7.34
C TYR A 237 -5.76 11.81 -6.65
N LEU A 238 -4.74 12.10 -5.84
CA LEU A 238 -4.59 13.39 -5.16
C LEU A 238 -4.40 14.53 -6.18
N GLY A 239 -3.48 14.36 -7.13
CA GLY A 239 -3.22 15.37 -8.17
C GLY A 239 -4.40 15.57 -9.13
N ILE A 240 -5.11 14.49 -9.48
CA ILE A 240 -6.36 14.62 -10.25
C ILE A 240 -7.42 15.35 -9.44
N ALA A 241 -7.56 15.04 -8.14
CA ALA A 241 -8.61 15.57 -7.28
C ALA A 241 -8.51 17.09 -7.06
N ASP A 242 -7.30 17.61 -6.85
CA ASP A 242 -7.06 19.06 -6.71
C ASP A 242 -6.96 19.78 -8.07
N GLY A 243 -6.67 19.05 -9.15
CA GLY A 243 -6.65 19.55 -10.52
C GLY A 243 -5.27 19.94 -11.03
N SER A 244 -4.21 19.64 -10.28
CA SER A 244 -2.82 19.82 -10.71
C SER A 244 -2.36 18.81 -11.76
N VAL A 245 -3.00 17.65 -11.83
CA VAL A 245 -2.76 16.60 -12.84
C VAL A 245 -4.01 16.42 -13.71
N PRO A 246 -3.88 16.36 -15.04
CA PRO A 246 -5.03 16.17 -15.92
C PRO A 246 -5.67 14.79 -15.71
N SER A 247 -6.99 14.69 -15.90
CA SER A 247 -7.72 13.45 -15.58
C SER A 247 -7.39 12.27 -16.50
N ASP A 248 -6.91 12.56 -17.72
CA ASP A 248 -6.45 11.55 -18.69
C ASP A 248 -5.17 10.82 -18.28
N HIS A 249 -4.39 11.38 -17.33
CA HIS A 249 -3.30 10.68 -16.64
C HIS A 249 -3.69 9.24 -16.22
N TYR A 250 -4.92 9.06 -15.70
CA TYR A 250 -5.43 7.76 -15.28
C TYR A 250 -5.49 6.72 -16.41
N TRP A 251 -5.71 7.18 -17.64
CA TRP A 251 -5.78 6.33 -18.84
C TRP A 251 -4.40 6.04 -19.43
N HIS A 252 -3.38 6.83 -19.07
CA HIS A 252 -1.99 6.60 -19.44
C HIS A 252 -1.25 5.62 -18.51
N LEU A 253 -1.86 5.20 -17.40
CA LEU A 253 -1.34 4.14 -16.54
C LEU A 253 -1.57 2.76 -17.17
N PHE A 254 -0.60 1.87 -17.02
CA PHE A 254 -0.58 0.53 -17.57
C PHE A 254 -1.42 -0.43 -16.72
N ARG A 255 -2.38 -1.12 -17.35
CA ARG A 255 -3.03 -2.29 -16.76
C ARG A 255 -2.11 -3.52 -16.86
N THR A 256 -1.36 -3.61 -17.96
CA THR A 256 -0.14 -4.42 -18.15
C THR A 256 0.80 -3.63 -19.05
N LEU A 257 2.05 -4.07 -19.23
CA LEU A 257 2.87 -3.57 -20.34
C LEU A 257 2.27 -4.09 -21.66
N LEU A 258 2.67 -3.49 -22.78
CA LEU A 258 2.22 -3.93 -24.09
C LEU A 258 2.77 -5.34 -24.41
N PRO A 259 2.08 -6.14 -25.23
CA PRO A 259 2.61 -7.42 -25.71
C PRO A 259 4.02 -7.28 -26.31
N GLY A 260 4.93 -8.20 -25.95
CA GLY A 260 6.32 -8.16 -26.38
C GLY A 260 7.23 -7.11 -25.72
N ALA A 261 6.76 -6.40 -24.69
CA ALA A 261 7.55 -5.40 -23.97
C ALA A 261 8.56 -5.96 -22.95
N GLY A 262 8.62 -7.29 -22.78
CA GLY A 262 9.41 -7.91 -21.73
C GLY A 262 8.77 -7.73 -20.36
N GLN A 263 7.98 -8.72 -19.94
CA GLN A 263 7.26 -8.73 -18.68
C GLN A 263 7.06 -10.20 -18.25
N GLU A 264 6.73 -10.45 -16.98
CA GLU A 264 6.64 -11.80 -16.39
C GLU A 264 5.87 -12.82 -17.26
N GLN A 265 4.75 -12.40 -17.86
CA GLN A 265 4.00 -13.22 -18.81
C GLN A 265 3.42 -12.38 -19.95
N GLU A 266 3.25 -12.97 -21.13
CA GLU A 266 2.59 -12.27 -22.24
C GLU A 266 1.13 -11.96 -21.88
N PRO A 267 0.72 -10.68 -21.89
CA PRO A 267 -0.59 -10.28 -21.44
C PRO A 267 -1.65 -10.61 -22.49
N SER A 268 -2.83 -11.00 -22.02
CA SER A 268 -4.05 -11.05 -22.82
C SER A 268 -4.81 -9.75 -22.70
N GLY A 269 -5.57 -9.36 -23.72
CA GLY A 269 -6.33 -8.12 -23.69
C GLY A 269 -6.67 -7.55 -25.07
N ALA A 270 -7.21 -6.34 -25.06
CA ALA A 270 -7.52 -5.60 -26.26
C ALA A 270 -7.35 -4.09 -26.05
N TYR A 271 -7.20 -3.37 -27.16
CA TYR A 271 -7.31 -1.91 -27.14
C TYR A 271 -8.76 -1.48 -27.05
N THR A 272 -8.99 -0.42 -26.29
CA THR A 272 -10.24 0.34 -26.26
C THR A 272 -9.94 1.84 -26.32
N GLU A 273 -10.97 2.65 -26.56
CA GLU A 273 -10.88 4.11 -26.47
C GLU A 273 -11.74 4.59 -25.30
N ILE A 274 -11.13 5.31 -24.35
CA ILE A 274 -11.81 5.88 -23.19
C ILE A 274 -11.40 7.34 -23.08
N ASP A 275 -12.39 8.24 -23.09
CA ASP A 275 -12.18 9.69 -23.00
C ASP A 275 -11.14 10.22 -24.02
N GLY A 276 -11.12 9.65 -25.23
CA GLY A 276 -10.20 10.03 -26.31
C GLY A 276 -8.79 9.46 -26.18
N VAL A 277 -8.53 8.63 -25.16
CA VAL A 277 -7.25 7.93 -24.96
C VAL A 277 -7.37 6.49 -25.42
N ARG A 278 -6.41 6.03 -26.24
CA ARG A 278 -6.30 4.62 -26.63
C ARG A 278 -5.65 3.84 -25.49
N VAL A 279 -6.43 2.98 -24.82
CA VAL A 279 -6.01 2.22 -23.63
C VAL A 279 -5.83 0.76 -23.97
N TRP A 280 -4.69 0.18 -23.61
CA TRP A 280 -4.49 -1.27 -23.60
C TRP A 280 -5.08 -1.86 -22.31
N GLN A 281 -6.19 -2.59 -22.42
CA GLN A 281 -6.80 -3.30 -21.30
C GLN A 281 -6.20 -4.69 -21.17
N GLY A 282 -4.93 -4.75 -20.81
CA GLY A 282 -4.24 -6.00 -20.55
C GLY A 282 -4.62 -6.61 -19.20
N HIS A 283 -4.50 -7.94 -19.13
CA HIS A 283 -4.53 -8.73 -17.91
C HIS A 283 -3.59 -9.93 -18.03
N TYR A 284 -3.32 -10.54 -16.90
CA TYR A 284 -2.61 -11.80 -16.75
C TYR A 284 -3.59 -12.90 -16.34
N THR A 285 -3.26 -14.16 -16.64
CA THR A 285 -4.05 -15.31 -16.18
C THR A 285 -3.21 -16.15 -15.25
N TYR A 286 -3.56 -16.18 -13.97
CA TYR A 286 -2.86 -16.98 -12.96
C TYR A 286 -3.82 -18.00 -12.35
N ARG A 287 -3.51 -19.30 -12.50
CA ARG A 287 -4.33 -20.41 -12.00
C ARG A 287 -5.81 -20.32 -12.39
N GLY A 288 -6.08 -19.86 -13.61
CA GLY A 288 -7.44 -19.69 -14.16
C GLY A 288 -8.16 -18.41 -13.70
N LEU A 289 -7.47 -17.50 -13.01
CA LEU A 289 -7.98 -16.19 -12.63
C LEU A 289 -7.34 -15.12 -13.50
N ASP A 290 -8.17 -14.34 -14.20
CA ASP A 290 -7.67 -13.16 -14.90
C ASP A 290 -7.53 -12.00 -13.91
N VAL A 291 -6.36 -11.35 -13.90
CA VAL A 291 -5.98 -10.32 -12.93
C VAL A 291 -5.27 -9.17 -13.62
N VAL A 292 -5.47 -7.95 -13.09
CA VAL A 292 -4.59 -6.82 -13.41
C VAL A 292 -3.37 -6.93 -12.49
N PRO A 293 -2.16 -7.20 -13.00
CA PRO A 293 -0.96 -7.35 -12.18
C PRO A 293 -0.53 -6.03 -11.52
N THR A 294 0.24 -6.14 -10.44
CA THR A 294 0.98 -4.99 -9.86
C THR A 294 2.38 -4.91 -10.52
N TRP A 295 3.30 -4.08 -10.04
CA TRP A 295 4.66 -4.05 -10.58
C TRP A 295 5.44 -5.31 -10.18
N GLY A 296 5.48 -5.64 -8.89
CA GLY A 296 6.26 -6.77 -8.38
C GLY A 296 5.44 -7.97 -7.87
N GLY A 297 4.11 -7.91 -7.92
CA GLY A 297 3.26 -9.01 -7.46
C GLY A 297 2.97 -9.01 -5.95
N SER A 298 3.22 -7.91 -5.24
CA SER A 298 2.97 -7.81 -3.79
C SER A 298 1.53 -7.42 -3.44
N MET A 299 1.10 -7.67 -2.20
CA MET A 299 -0.23 -7.29 -1.73
C MET A 299 -0.39 -5.80 -1.43
N PHE A 300 0.63 -5.11 -0.89
CA PHE A 300 0.47 -3.69 -0.52
C PHE A 300 0.24 -2.81 -1.76
N GLU A 301 0.92 -3.10 -2.88
CA GLU A 301 0.74 -2.41 -4.16
C GLU A 301 -0.74 -2.35 -4.57
N ALA A 302 -1.41 -3.50 -4.49
CA ALA A 302 -2.81 -3.59 -4.88
C ALA A 302 -3.77 -3.01 -3.82
N LEU A 303 -3.47 -3.15 -2.53
CA LEU A 303 -4.49 -3.03 -1.48
C LEU A 303 -4.29 -1.91 -0.45
N MET A 304 -3.19 -1.16 -0.48
CA MET A 304 -3.03 -0.02 0.43
C MET A 304 -4.03 1.12 0.12
N VAL A 305 -4.19 1.47 -1.16
CA VAL A 305 -5.08 2.55 -1.61
C VAL A 305 -6.56 2.33 -1.25
N PRO A 306 -7.15 1.12 -1.40
CA PRO A 306 -8.56 0.91 -1.06
C PRO A 306 -8.90 1.04 0.43
N LEU A 307 -7.91 1.14 1.31
CA LEU A 307 -8.13 1.52 2.71
C LEU A 307 -8.72 2.93 2.83
N PHE A 308 -8.34 3.83 1.91
CA PHE A 308 -8.67 5.26 1.95
C PHE A 308 -9.59 5.69 0.81
N VAL A 309 -9.53 5.01 -0.33
CA VAL A 309 -10.39 5.28 -1.49
C VAL A 309 -11.38 4.12 -1.65
N PRO A 310 -12.70 4.35 -1.74
CA PRO A 310 -13.69 3.27 -1.86
C PRO A 310 -13.75 2.73 -3.31
N GLU A 311 -12.61 2.26 -3.84
CA GLU A 311 -12.46 1.78 -5.22
C GLU A 311 -13.42 0.63 -5.53
N SER A 312 -13.55 -0.34 -4.62
CA SER A 312 -14.46 -1.49 -4.77
C SER A 312 -15.94 -1.08 -4.73
N GLU A 313 -16.30 0.01 -4.05
CA GLU A 313 -17.67 0.54 -4.05
C GLU A 313 -17.96 1.31 -5.35
N TRP A 314 -17.01 2.11 -5.81
CA TRP A 314 -17.19 2.96 -6.99
C TRP A 314 -17.02 2.20 -8.31
N SER A 315 -16.28 1.09 -8.28
CA SER A 315 -15.98 0.25 -9.42
C SER A 315 -16.08 -1.25 -9.07
N PRO A 316 -17.28 -1.74 -8.70
CA PRO A 316 -17.45 -3.10 -8.16
C PRO A 316 -17.11 -4.20 -9.15
N ARG A 317 -17.32 -3.95 -10.47
CA ARG A 317 -17.04 -4.91 -11.54
C ARG A 317 -15.61 -4.83 -12.09
N SER A 318 -14.83 -3.84 -11.68
CA SER A 318 -13.43 -3.67 -12.10
C SER A 318 -12.55 -3.74 -10.86
N TRP A 319 -12.26 -2.63 -10.18
CA TRP A 319 -11.43 -2.65 -8.96
C TRP A 319 -11.93 -3.60 -7.87
N GLY A 320 -13.25 -3.68 -7.67
CA GLY A 320 -13.84 -4.66 -6.74
C GLY A 320 -13.46 -6.10 -7.09
N LEU A 321 -13.59 -6.46 -8.37
CA LEU A 321 -13.23 -7.78 -8.89
C LEU A 321 -11.72 -8.03 -8.89
N THR A 322 -10.91 -7.03 -9.29
CA THR A 322 -9.44 -7.10 -9.28
C THR A 322 -8.94 -7.38 -7.88
N HIS A 323 -9.35 -6.61 -6.87
CA HIS A 323 -8.90 -6.82 -5.48
C HIS A 323 -9.26 -8.22 -4.99
N GLN A 324 -10.47 -8.71 -5.29
CA GLN A 324 -10.90 -10.06 -4.92
C GLN A 324 -10.04 -11.14 -5.56
N ARG A 325 -9.82 -11.06 -6.88
CA ARG A 325 -9.02 -12.05 -7.61
C ARG A 325 -7.55 -11.99 -7.21
N TYR A 326 -7.03 -10.80 -6.92
CA TYR A 326 -5.65 -10.61 -6.47
C TYR A 326 -5.41 -11.27 -5.10
N VAL A 327 -6.32 -11.06 -4.13
CA VAL A 327 -6.28 -11.77 -2.84
C VAL A 327 -6.41 -13.28 -3.04
N ARG A 328 -7.32 -13.74 -3.91
CA ARG A 328 -7.47 -15.17 -4.18
C ARG A 328 -6.21 -15.78 -4.78
N ALA A 329 -5.56 -15.09 -5.71
CA ALA A 329 -4.32 -15.55 -6.33
C ALA A 329 -3.19 -15.70 -5.29
N GLN A 330 -3.06 -14.76 -4.36
CA GLN A 330 -2.11 -14.84 -3.25
C GLN A 330 -2.38 -16.05 -2.33
N ILE A 331 -3.65 -16.31 -2.01
CA ILE A 331 -4.07 -17.50 -1.24
C ILE A 331 -3.71 -18.78 -1.98
N GLU A 332 -4.06 -18.88 -3.26
CA GLU A 332 -3.75 -20.03 -4.11
C GLU A 332 -2.25 -20.30 -4.23
N HIS A 333 -1.45 -19.24 -4.35
CA HIS A 333 0.00 -19.36 -4.41
C HIS A 333 0.56 -19.98 -3.13
N GLY A 334 0.24 -19.39 -1.96
CA GLY A 334 0.78 -19.85 -0.69
C GLY A 334 0.28 -21.23 -0.26
N LEU A 335 -1.01 -21.51 -0.48
CA LEU A 335 -1.63 -22.75 0.01
C LEU A 335 -1.53 -23.93 -0.97
N ALA A 336 -1.64 -23.69 -2.27
CA ALA A 336 -1.80 -24.77 -3.27
C ALA A 336 -0.59 -24.91 -4.20
N GLU A 337 -0.01 -23.82 -4.69
CA GLU A 337 1.14 -23.89 -5.60
C GLU A 337 2.44 -24.17 -4.86
N GLN A 338 2.75 -23.35 -3.85
CA GLN A 338 3.98 -23.48 -3.08
C GLN A 338 3.83 -24.44 -1.89
N GLY A 339 2.61 -24.62 -1.39
CA GLY A 339 2.34 -25.52 -0.26
C GLY A 339 2.97 -25.06 1.06
N TYR A 340 3.19 -23.75 1.25
CA TYR A 340 3.73 -23.18 2.48
C TYR A 340 2.76 -23.31 3.67
N GLY A 341 1.47 -23.55 3.41
CA GLY A 341 0.43 -23.62 4.44
C GLY A 341 -0.05 -22.26 4.95
N TYR A 342 0.61 -21.18 4.52
CA TYR A 342 0.28 -19.79 4.82
C TYR A 342 0.43 -18.92 3.57
N TRP A 343 -0.11 -17.71 3.62
CA TRP A 343 -0.08 -16.75 2.52
C TRP A 343 -0.03 -15.31 3.04
N GLY A 344 0.20 -14.35 2.13
CA GLY A 344 0.31 -12.93 2.43
C GLY A 344 1.70 -12.42 2.10
N PHE A 345 2.00 -12.22 0.81
CA PHE A 345 3.32 -11.83 0.33
C PHE A 345 3.35 -10.34 0.03
N SER A 346 4.23 -9.62 0.72
CA SER A 346 4.42 -8.17 0.55
C SER A 346 5.80 -7.78 1.08
N PRO A 347 6.42 -6.68 0.60
CA PRO A 347 7.66 -6.16 1.17
C PRO A 347 7.56 -6.00 2.67
N ALA A 348 8.60 -6.46 3.36
CA ALA A 348 8.68 -6.50 4.81
C ALA A 348 10.15 -6.70 5.22
N SER A 349 10.40 -6.61 6.52
CA SER A 349 11.66 -7.01 7.12
C SER A 349 12.01 -8.45 6.76
N VAL A 350 13.27 -8.70 6.42
CA VAL A 350 13.79 -10.07 6.34
C VAL A 350 13.89 -10.60 7.78
N PRO A 351 13.35 -11.79 8.12
CA PRO A 351 13.37 -12.28 9.50
C PRO A 351 14.78 -12.43 10.11
N GLU A 352 15.80 -12.66 9.28
CA GLU A 352 17.22 -12.72 9.64
C GLU A 352 17.89 -11.34 9.75
N GLY A 353 17.20 -10.28 9.33
CA GLY A 353 17.70 -8.90 9.32
C GLY A 353 17.80 -8.31 7.91
N GLY A 354 17.45 -7.03 7.80
CA GLY A 354 17.36 -6.31 6.53
C GLY A 354 15.91 -6.14 6.07
N TYR A 355 15.74 -5.77 4.81
CA TYR A 355 14.44 -5.54 4.17
C TYR A 355 14.48 -6.13 2.75
N SER A 356 13.36 -6.70 2.31
CA SER A 356 13.24 -7.24 0.95
C SER A 356 11.81 -7.11 0.44
N GLU A 357 11.69 -7.05 -0.88
CA GLU A 357 10.40 -7.15 -1.55
C GLU A 357 9.96 -8.61 -1.69
N TYR A 358 8.79 -8.94 -1.15
CA TYR A 358 8.14 -10.24 -1.32
C TYR A 358 6.82 -10.09 -2.08
N GLY A 359 6.48 -11.11 -2.88
CA GLY A 359 5.26 -11.11 -3.68
C GLY A 359 5.00 -12.47 -4.31
N VAL A 360 4.09 -12.47 -5.27
CA VAL A 360 3.89 -13.58 -6.21
C VAL A 360 4.35 -13.08 -7.56
N ASP A 361 5.52 -13.52 -8.02
CA ASP A 361 6.15 -13.11 -9.28
C ASP A 361 5.18 -13.14 -10.46
N ALA A 362 4.39 -14.21 -10.61
CA ALA A 362 3.37 -14.38 -11.65
C ALA A 362 2.26 -13.30 -11.65
N LEU A 363 2.14 -12.50 -10.59
CA LEU A 363 1.21 -11.37 -10.46
C LEU A 363 1.89 -9.99 -10.67
N GLY A 364 3.18 -9.96 -10.97
CA GLY A 364 3.98 -8.76 -11.20
C GLY A 364 4.29 -8.50 -12.68
N MET A 365 4.35 -7.24 -13.09
CA MET A 365 4.73 -6.84 -14.45
C MET A 365 6.24 -6.92 -14.71
N GLN A 366 7.07 -6.83 -13.68
CA GLN A 366 8.53 -6.94 -13.81
C GLN A 366 8.93 -8.37 -14.24
N GLU A 367 9.90 -8.51 -15.16
CA GLU A 367 10.36 -9.82 -15.71
C GLU A 367 10.91 -10.81 -14.67
N GLU A 368 11.33 -10.30 -13.51
CA GLU A 368 11.69 -11.10 -12.35
C GLU A 368 10.94 -10.49 -11.16
N GLY A 369 9.61 -10.64 -11.15
CA GLY A 369 8.76 -10.12 -10.07
C GLY A 369 9.23 -10.52 -8.66
N TYR A 370 8.59 -9.99 -7.63
CA TYR A 370 8.97 -10.30 -6.25
C TYR A 370 8.61 -11.75 -5.93
N ARG A 371 9.61 -12.50 -5.46
CA ARG A 371 9.45 -13.90 -5.09
C ARG A 371 8.93 -14.02 -3.66
N SER A 372 8.09 -15.01 -3.40
CA SER A 372 7.50 -15.25 -2.08
C SER A 372 8.50 -15.80 -1.08
N LEU A 373 9.39 -16.70 -1.52
CA LEU A 373 10.51 -17.27 -0.76
C LEU A 373 10.12 -17.87 0.61
N GLY A 374 8.85 -18.24 0.81
CA GLY A 374 8.35 -18.71 2.10
C GLY A 374 8.24 -17.63 3.18
N VAL A 375 8.46 -16.36 2.87
CA VAL A 375 8.30 -15.25 3.81
C VAL A 375 6.93 -14.63 3.63
N VAL A 376 6.11 -14.72 4.67
CA VAL A 376 4.78 -14.09 4.74
C VAL A 376 4.80 -12.94 5.73
N THR A 377 3.98 -11.93 5.48
CA THR A 377 3.84 -10.79 6.37
C THR A 377 2.39 -10.61 6.85
N PRO A 378 2.17 -10.46 8.17
CA PRO A 378 0.83 -10.29 8.71
C PRO A 378 0.04 -9.11 8.11
N HIS A 379 0.66 -7.98 7.76
CA HIS A 379 -0.12 -6.84 7.21
C HIS A 379 -0.82 -7.18 5.91
N ALA A 380 -0.23 -8.02 5.07
CA ALA A 380 -0.87 -8.53 3.86
C ALA A 380 -2.17 -9.30 4.17
N GLY A 381 -2.17 -10.09 5.26
CA GLY A 381 -3.37 -10.75 5.77
C GLY A 381 -4.44 -9.75 6.23
N PHE A 382 -4.05 -8.66 6.89
CA PHE A 382 -4.99 -7.61 7.29
C PHE A 382 -5.56 -6.84 6.10
N LEU A 383 -4.74 -6.52 5.09
CA LEU A 383 -5.19 -5.88 3.84
C LEU A 383 -6.27 -6.70 3.12
N ALA A 384 -6.24 -8.03 3.26
CA ALA A 384 -7.22 -8.94 2.68
C ALA A 384 -8.59 -8.97 3.38
N LEU A 385 -8.76 -8.35 4.55
CA LEU A 385 -9.98 -8.45 5.37
C LEU A 385 -11.25 -8.02 4.63
N ALA A 386 -11.13 -7.11 3.66
CA ALA A 386 -12.28 -6.66 2.88
C ALA A 386 -12.73 -7.67 1.82
N GLN A 387 -11.83 -8.52 1.33
CA GLN A 387 -12.08 -9.47 0.24
C GLN A 387 -12.27 -10.90 0.75
N ALA A 388 -11.52 -11.31 1.77
CA ALA A 388 -11.51 -12.68 2.30
C ALA A 388 -11.40 -12.69 3.85
N PRO A 389 -12.40 -12.17 4.58
CA PRO A 389 -12.31 -11.98 6.03
C PRO A 389 -12.10 -13.28 6.81
N THR A 390 -12.77 -14.36 6.40
CA THR A 390 -12.66 -15.66 7.08
C THR A 390 -11.26 -16.26 6.90
N GLU A 391 -10.75 -16.27 5.68
CA GLU A 391 -9.42 -16.77 5.34
C GLU A 391 -8.32 -15.92 5.98
N ALA A 392 -8.45 -14.59 5.95
CA ALA A 392 -7.51 -13.66 6.56
C ALA A 392 -7.38 -13.89 8.07
N VAL A 393 -8.51 -13.94 8.79
CA VAL A 393 -8.52 -14.19 10.25
C VAL A 393 -7.98 -15.58 10.58
N ALA A 394 -8.30 -16.60 9.77
CA ALA A 394 -7.78 -17.95 9.96
C ALA A 394 -6.26 -18.02 9.75
N ASN A 395 -5.75 -17.37 8.69
CA ASN A 395 -4.33 -17.30 8.38
C ASN A 395 -3.54 -16.61 9.50
N LEU A 396 -3.98 -15.43 9.95
CA LEU A 396 -3.34 -14.66 11.02
C LEU A 396 -3.30 -15.43 12.36
N ARG A 397 -4.41 -16.08 12.73
CA ARG A 397 -4.46 -16.96 13.91
C ARG A 397 -3.55 -18.19 13.76
N GLY A 398 -3.42 -18.70 12.54
CA GLY A 398 -2.52 -19.79 12.23
C GLY A 398 -1.06 -19.40 12.42
N LEU A 399 -0.67 -18.24 11.89
CA LEU A 399 0.69 -17.69 12.05
C LEU A 399 1.05 -17.50 13.52
N ASP A 400 0.16 -16.91 14.30
CA ASP A 400 0.36 -16.77 15.74
C ASP A 400 0.49 -18.14 16.44
N ARG A 401 -0.45 -19.06 16.21
CA ARG A 401 -0.44 -20.39 16.85
C ARG A 401 0.83 -21.19 16.52
N ALA A 402 1.30 -21.11 15.27
CA ALA A 402 2.41 -21.92 14.80
C ALA A 402 3.78 -21.31 15.14
N PHE A 403 3.89 -19.98 15.15
CA PHE A 403 5.20 -19.30 15.20
C PHE A 403 5.31 -18.26 16.32
N GLY A 404 4.24 -17.93 17.04
CA GLY A 404 4.23 -16.85 18.04
C GLY A 404 4.41 -15.47 17.40
N ALA A 405 3.82 -15.27 16.22
CA ALA A 405 3.98 -14.05 15.44
C ALA A 405 3.25 -12.82 16.04
N TYR A 406 2.45 -12.98 17.09
CA TYR A 406 1.68 -11.91 17.72
C TYR A 406 2.13 -11.67 19.18
N ASP A 407 2.32 -10.41 19.53
CA ASP A 407 2.60 -9.94 20.88
C ASP A 407 1.44 -9.05 21.35
N ASP A 408 0.83 -9.37 22.49
CA ASP A 408 -0.27 -8.58 23.05
C ASP A 408 0.09 -7.10 23.30
N ARG A 409 1.37 -6.76 23.43
CA ARG A 409 1.82 -5.37 23.65
C ARG A 409 1.92 -4.59 22.35
N TYR A 410 2.35 -5.23 21.25
CA TYR A 410 2.78 -4.53 20.03
C TYR A 410 2.12 -5.03 18.74
N GLY A 411 1.21 -5.99 18.83
CA GLY A 411 0.54 -6.58 17.69
C GLY A 411 1.39 -7.63 16.99
N PHE A 412 1.12 -7.86 15.71
CA PHE A 412 1.88 -8.79 14.90
C PHE A 412 3.26 -8.23 14.56
N ARG A 413 4.27 -9.09 14.64
CA ARG A 413 5.62 -8.85 14.12
C ARG A 413 5.59 -8.70 12.61
N ASP A 414 6.63 -8.13 12.05
CA ASP A 414 6.62 -7.67 10.65
C ASP A 414 6.53 -8.80 9.62
N SER A 415 7.18 -9.93 9.88
CA SER A 415 7.21 -11.05 8.93
C SER A 415 7.57 -12.37 9.62
N VAL A 416 7.26 -13.46 8.92
CA VAL A 416 7.58 -14.84 9.32
C VAL A 416 8.10 -15.58 8.10
N ASP A 417 9.29 -16.17 8.20
CA ASP A 417 9.70 -17.24 7.29
C ASP A 417 9.08 -18.54 7.78
N VAL A 418 8.07 -19.03 7.05
CA VAL A 418 7.31 -20.22 7.46
C VAL A 418 8.05 -21.53 7.15
N THR A 419 9.16 -21.46 6.41
CA THR A 419 10.02 -22.62 6.12
C THR A 419 11.02 -22.88 7.23
N THR A 420 11.50 -21.83 7.90
CA THR A 420 12.43 -21.91 9.02
C THR A 420 11.75 -21.73 10.38
N GLY A 421 10.56 -21.11 10.40
CA GLY A 421 9.84 -20.70 11.61
C GLY A 421 10.37 -19.41 12.23
N ARG A 422 11.28 -18.68 11.56
CA ARG A 422 11.86 -17.45 12.07
C ARG A 422 10.86 -16.29 11.94
N VAL A 423 10.58 -15.65 13.07
CA VAL A 423 9.78 -14.42 13.15
C VAL A 423 10.72 -13.22 13.20
N SER A 424 10.39 -12.15 12.46
CA SER A 424 11.15 -10.89 12.47
C SER A 424 11.23 -10.27 13.85
N ASP A 425 12.39 -9.64 14.12
CA ASP A 425 12.63 -8.92 15.37
C ASP A 425 12.07 -7.49 15.37
N PHE A 426 11.50 -7.04 14.26
CA PHE A 426 11.01 -5.68 14.07
C PHE A 426 9.49 -5.57 13.99
N VAL A 427 9.02 -4.34 14.16
CA VAL A 427 7.67 -3.86 13.85
C VAL A 427 7.83 -2.54 13.11
N LEU A 428 7.30 -2.43 11.88
CA LEU A 428 7.44 -1.24 11.03
C LEU A 428 6.22 -0.31 11.10
N ALA A 429 6.43 1.00 11.13
CA ALA A 429 5.33 1.98 11.22
C ALA A 429 4.40 1.94 10.01
N LEU A 430 4.94 1.78 8.80
CA LEU A 430 4.16 1.62 7.58
C LEU A 430 3.19 0.42 7.68
N ASP A 431 3.73 -0.74 8.05
CA ASP A 431 2.96 -1.99 8.07
C ASP A 431 1.91 -1.97 9.18
N GLN A 432 2.26 -1.48 10.37
CA GLN A 432 1.27 -1.27 11.44
C GLN A 432 0.22 -0.22 11.05
N GLY A 433 0.62 0.86 10.35
CA GLY A 433 -0.30 1.86 9.84
C GLY A 433 -1.34 1.28 8.88
N MET A 434 -0.93 0.34 8.02
CA MET A 434 -1.83 -0.41 7.15
C MET A 434 -2.74 -1.37 7.94
N VAL A 435 -2.21 -2.08 8.94
CA VAL A 435 -3.00 -2.96 9.81
C VAL A 435 -4.09 -2.17 10.54
N ILE A 436 -3.74 -1.03 11.14
CA ILE A 436 -4.67 -0.15 11.85
C ILE A 436 -5.77 0.32 10.90
N ALA A 437 -5.41 0.77 9.70
CA ALA A 437 -6.38 1.22 8.71
C ALA A 437 -7.30 0.09 8.23
N ALA A 438 -6.77 -1.10 7.95
CA ALA A 438 -7.57 -2.26 7.55
C ALA A 438 -8.56 -2.68 8.65
N LEU A 439 -8.11 -2.74 9.91
CA LEU A 439 -8.95 -3.04 11.06
C LEU A 439 -10.01 -1.96 11.28
N ALA A 440 -9.66 -0.68 11.15
CA ALA A 440 -10.60 0.43 11.23
C ALA A 440 -11.71 0.31 10.19
N GLN A 441 -11.34 0.00 8.94
CA GLN A 441 -12.30 -0.17 7.86
C GLN A 441 -13.18 -1.41 8.04
N ARG A 442 -12.67 -2.50 8.65
CA ARG A 442 -13.48 -3.69 8.98
C ARG A 442 -14.42 -3.45 10.17
N LEU A 443 -13.98 -2.73 11.19
CA LEU A 443 -14.74 -2.48 12.41
C LEU A 443 -15.77 -1.36 12.27
N ARG A 444 -15.43 -0.31 11.50
CA ARG A 444 -16.24 0.87 11.20
C ARG A 444 -16.00 1.32 9.74
N PRO A 445 -16.70 0.70 8.76
CA PRO A 445 -16.51 1.00 7.34
C PRO A 445 -16.62 2.47 6.99
N GLY A 446 -15.65 2.96 6.22
CA GLY A 446 -15.61 4.33 5.72
C GLY A 446 -15.02 5.36 6.68
N LEU A 447 -14.59 4.97 7.89
CA LEU A 447 -14.00 5.86 8.89
C LEU A 447 -12.84 6.70 8.32
N LEU A 448 -11.87 6.05 7.66
CA LEU A 448 -10.70 6.73 7.11
C LEU A 448 -10.90 7.19 5.66
N GLN A 449 -12.04 6.85 5.05
CA GLN A 449 -12.40 7.22 3.68
C GLN A 449 -13.20 8.52 3.60
N ALA A 450 -13.71 9.03 4.73
CA ALA A 450 -14.57 10.21 4.80
C ALA A 450 -14.07 11.42 3.97
N PRO A 451 -12.81 11.89 4.09
CA PRO A 451 -12.32 13.02 3.29
C PRO A 451 -12.29 12.75 1.78
N PHE A 452 -12.16 11.50 1.36
CA PHE A 452 -12.04 11.12 -0.05
C PHE A 452 -13.41 10.89 -0.71
N ARG A 453 -14.48 10.81 0.08
CA ARG A 453 -15.86 10.60 -0.42
C ARG A 453 -16.58 11.88 -0.80
N THR A 454 -15.95 13.05 -0.65
CA THR A 454 -16.54 14.35 -0.94
C THR A 454 -15.60 15.24 -1.78
N GLY A 455 -16.06 16.46 -2.11
CA GLY A 455 -15.26 17.50 -2.75
C GLY A 455 -14.65 17.11 -4.11
N GLY A 456 -13.50 17.74 -4.42
CA GLY A 456 -12.77 17.54 -5.67
C GLY A 456 -12.37 16.08 -5.92
N PHE A 457 -12.10 15.34 -4.85
CA PHE A 457 -11.75 13.92 -4.94
C PHE A 457 -12.92 13.10 -5.49
N ALA A 458 -14.09 13.20 -4.85
CA ALA A 458 -15.27 12.50 -5.34
C ALA A 458 -15.77 13.01 -6.70
N SER A 459 -15.64 14.31 -7.01
CA SER A 459 -16.13 14.85 -8.28
C SER A 459 -15.23 14.52 -9.47
N ARG A 460 -13.92 14.37 -9.28
CA ARG A 460 -12.96 14.15 -10.38
C ARG A 460 -12.44 12.71 -10.47
N VAL A 461 -12.25 12.01 -9.35
CA VAL A 461 -11.71 10.64 -9.34
C VAL A 461 -12.80 9.59 -9.53
N ARG A 462 -13.93 9.72 -8.81
CA ARG A 462 -15.04 8.74 -8.89
C ARG A 462 -15.54 8.48 -10.31
N PRO A 463 -15.71 9.48 -11.20
CA PRO A 463 -16.13 9.24 -12.57
C PRO A 463 -15.15 8.34 -13.35
N LEU A 464 -13.84 8.48 -13.13
CA LEU A 464 -12.81 7.65 -13.77
C LEU A 464 -12.97 6.19 -13.34
N LEU A 465 -13.05 5.93 -12.03
CA LEU A 465 -13.21 4.57 -11.51
C LEU A 465 -14.52 3.92 -11.99
N ARG A 466 -15.60 4.70 -12.13
CA ARG A 466 -16.89 4.21 -12.66
C ARG A 466 -16.84 3.86 -14.14
N LYS A 467 -15.99 4.52 -14.93
CA LYS A 467 -15.79 4.22 -16.36
C LYS A 467 -14.89 3.00 -16.56
N GLU A 468 -13.95 2.76 -15.66
CA GLU A 468 -13.00 1.65 -15.75
C GLU A 468 -13.69 0.30 -15.98
N ARG A 469 -13.20 -0.48 -16.93
CA ARG A 469 -13.64 -1.84 -17.26
C ARG A 469 -12.40 -2.69 -17.52
N PHE A 470 -11.88 -3.34 -16.50
CA PHE A 470 -10.79 -4.28 -16.71
C PHE A 470 -11.26 -5.47 -17.55
N SER A 471 -10.35 -6.04 -18.33
CA SER A 471 -10.62 -7.15 -19.24
C SER A 471 -10.67 -8.51 -18.52
N ILE A 472 -11.22 -8.54 -17.30
CA ILE A 472 -11.18 -9.69 -16.38
C ILE A 472 -12.58 -10.13 -15.96
#